data_AF-A0A4W6CGL8-F1
#
_entry.id   AF-A0A4W6CGL8-F1
#
_cell.length_a   1.000
_cell.length_b   1.000
_cell.length_c   1.000
_cell.angle_alpha   90.00
_cell.angle_beta   90.00
_cell.angle_gamma   90.00
#
_symmetry.space_group_name_H-M   'P 1'
#
loop_
_entity.id
_entity.type
_entity.pdbx_description
1 polymer ?
#
loop_
_entity_poly.entity_id
_entity_poly.type
_entity_poly.pdbx_seq_one_letter_code
_entity_poly.pdbx_strand_id
1 'polypeptide(L)'
;MEPQKKLINSVDSCVDEALCGLIRANAGLSLLQGHRVVLRSDLDNLRGKVALLSGGGSGHEPAHGGYVGAGMLSAAVAGGVFASPPPASILAAIMSLHNAGASGILLIVKNYTGDRLNFGLAAEQARNHGVTVDMVIVAEDCAFDRPSKAGRRGLCGTIFIHKLAGALAEEGSSLDQIVAKVTEVLKGIGTLGVSLSPCSVPGCLPSFNLPPGDMELGLGIHGEPGIKRSKVASADEVVKTMIDHMTNPDSQSYLPLKSDSVVLCVNNLGALSCLEMAVVTRAAIICLENLGAVVARVMSGSFMTSLEMAGMSLTVMRANEEILRLFDAKTAAPAWPNLSTARVLHVILLVCFFLLGPLSPVMRKSLERVCSTLLEKQEELNSLDRAAGDGDCGNTHAQAARAIQEWLQDHVVPGCPGKLLSVLAGLVQEKMGGSSGALYSLFLTAAAGHVTEGRSNAAAWASAMHAGTQAMRRYGGADPGDRTMVRKAASGAEETRNLTARAGRASYIAAERVTLPDPGAVAVAAILRAVQESLEGQK
;
A
#
# COMPACT_ATOMS: atom_id res chain seq x y z
N MET A 1 2.13 -7.80 31.55
CA MET A 1 1.61 -7.92 30.17
C MET A 1 1.46 -9.39 29.87
N GLU A 2 0.38 -9.80 29.21
CA GLU A 2 0.22 -11.16 28.70
C GLU A 2 0.68 -11.20 27.23
N PRO A 3 1.20 -12.34 26.75
CA PRO A 3 1.49 -12.54 25.32
C PRO A 3 0.25 -12.28 24.46
N GLN A 4 0.46 -11.65 23.30
CA GLN A 4 -0.63 -11.41 22.36
C GLN A 4 -1.18 -12.75 21.83
N LYS A 5 -2.51 -12.92 21.88
CA LYS A 5 -3.16 -14.11 21.31
C LYS A 5 -3.01 -14.11 19.79
N LYS A 6 -2.58 -15.24 19.23
CA LYS A 6 -2.42 -15.49 17.80
C LYS A 6 -3.35 -16.62 17.35
N LEU A 7 -3.71 -16.64 16.08
CA LEU A 7 -4.49 -17.72 15.46
C LEU A 7 -3.57 -18.92 15.17
N ILE A 8 -3.23 -19.67 16.21
CA ILE A 8 -2.39 -20.87 16.16
C ILE A 8 -2.93 -21.93 17.13
N ASN A 9 -2.69 -23.21 16.85
CA ASN A 9 -3.07 -24.29 17.78
C ASN A 9 -2.08 -24.39 18.96
N SER A 10 -0.78 -24.42 18.66
CA SER A 10 0.28 -24.41 19.67
C SER A 10 1.52 -23.67 19.17
N VAL A 11 2.37 -23.22 20.10
CA VAL A 11 3.64 -22.55 19.76
C VAL A 11 4.61 -23.53 19.08
N ASP A 12 4.67 -24.79 19.55
CA ASP A 12 5.65 -25.77 19.08
C ASP A 12 5.35 -26.26 17.66
N SER A 13 4.06 -26.43 17.32
CA SER A 13 3.61 -26.97 16.03
C SER A 13 3.31 -25.91 14.96
N CYS A 14 3.30 -24.62 15.30
CA CYS A 14 2.80 -23.58 14.38
C CYS A 14 3.56 -23.52 13.04
N VAL A 15 4.88 -23.76 13.05
CA VAL A 15 5.69 -23.80 11.82
C VAL A 15 5.32 -25.00 10.95
N ASP A 16 5.16 -26.18 11.56
CA ASP A 16 4.82 -27.41 10.82
C ASP A 16 3.41 -27.31 10.21
N GLU A 17 2.46 -26.73 10.96
CA GLU A 17 1.10 -26.45 10.49
C GLU A 17 1.09 -25.42 9.34
N ALA A 18 1.89 -24.35 9.45
CA ALA A 18 2.03 -23.35 8.40
C ALA A 18 2.60 -23.95 7.10
N LEU A 19 3.64 -24.79 7.20
CA LEU A 19 4.20 -25.50 6.05
C LEU A 19 3.18 -26.47 5.43
N CYS A 20 2.42 -27.20 6.25
CA CYS A 20 1.33 -28.06 5.79
C CYS A 20 0.28 -27.26 5.00
N GLY A 21 -0.12 -26.09 5.51
CA GLY A 21 -1.02 -25.16 4.82
C GLY A 21 -0.46 -24.70 3.48
N LEU A 22 0.80 -24.28 3.43
CA LEU A 22 1.49 -23.86 2.21
C LEU A 22 1.49 -24.96 1.14
N ILE A 23 1.83 -26.18 1.51
CA ILE A 23 1.92 -27.31 0.57
C ILE A 23 0.53 -27.74 0.08
N ARG A 24 -0.46 -27.80 0.97
CA ARG A 24 -1.83 -28.14 0.58
C ARG A 24 -2.49 -27.09 -0.30
N ALA A 25 -2.09 -25.83 -0.17
CA ALA A 25 -2.57 -24.76 -1.04
C ALA A 25 -1.91 -24.74 -2.43
N ASN A 26 -0.76 -25.42 -2.60
CA ASN A 26 0.06 -25.30 -3.80
C ASN A 26 0.54 -26.67 -4.29
N ALA A 27 -0.13 -27.20 -5.32
CA ALA A 27 0.17 -28.52 -5.90
C ALA A 27 1.61 -28.67 -6.45
N GLY A 28 2.28 -27.55 -6.73
CA GLY A 28 3.68 -27.53 -7.19
C GLY A 28 4.72 -27.79 -6.10
N LEU A 29 4.31 -27.93 -4.83
CA LEU A 29 5.21 -28.06 -3.68
C LEU A 29 5.11 -29.43 -3.00
N SER A 30 6.16 -29.83 -2.29
CA SER A 30 6.24 -31.06 -1.51
C SER A 30 6.99 -30.83 -0.20
N LEU A 31 6.63 -31.57 0.85
CA LEU A 31 7.35 -31.57 2.14
C LEU A 31 8.32 -32.73 2.18
N LEU A 32 9.58 -32.48 2.56
CA LEU A 32 10.50 -33.56 2.89
C LEU A 32 10.12 -34.18 4.23
N GLN A 33 9.78 -35.46 4.25
CA GLN A 33 9.36 -36.15 5.47
C GLN A 33 10.44 -36.05 6.55
N GLY A 34 10.04 -35.71 7.78
CA GLY A 34 10.94 -35.58 8.93
C GLY A 34 11.72 -34.26 9.00
N HIS A 35 11.58 -33.38 7.99
CA HIS A 35 12.27 -32.09 7.94
C HIS A 35 11.31 -30.95 7.58
N ARG A 36 11.57 -29.77 8.13
CA ARG A 36 10.90 -28.51 7.74
C ARG A 36 11.49 -27.98 6.42
N VAL A 37 11.39 -28.78 5.37
CA VAL A 37 11.96 -28.49 4.04
C VAL A 37 10.87 -28.59 2.99
N VAL A 38 10.65 -27.48 2.30
CA VAL A 38 9.76 -27.40 1.13
C VAL A 38 10.60 -27.60 -0.12
N LEU A 39 10.15 -28.49 -1.00
CA LEU A 39 10.77 -28.80 -2.29
C LEU A 39 9.77 -28.49 -3.40
N ARG A 40 10.25 -28.13 -4.59
CA ARG A 40 9.43 -28.19 -5.80
C ARG A 40 9.06 -29.66 -6.07
N SER A 41 7.82 -29.91 -6.49
CA SER A 41 7.30 -31.27 -6.74
C SER A 41 7.92 -31.95 -7.97
N ASP A 42 8.45 -31.17 -8.91
CA ASP A 42 9.00 -31.64 -10.18
C ASP A 42 10.54 -31.72 -10.14
N LEU A 43 11.09 -32.34 -9.09
CA LEU A 43 12.55 -32.45 -8.88
C LEU A 43 13.32 -33.05 -10.06
N ASP A 44 12.72 -33.96 -10.83
CA ASP A 44 13.34 -34.55 -12.02
C ASP A 44 13.74 -33.51 -13.07
N ASN A 45 13.05 -32.36 -13.11
CA ASN A 45 13.35 -31.25 -14.02
C ASN A 45 14.64 -30.48 -13.64
N LEU A 46 15.24 -30.78 -12.48
CA LEU A 46 16.52 -30.22 -12.05
C LEU A 46 17.73 -30.95 -12.64
N ARG A 47 17.53 -32.10 -13.31
CA ARG A 47 18.62 -32.90 -13.86
C ARG A 47 19.51 -32.06 -14.79
N GLY A 48 20.79 -31.97 -14.44
CA GLY A 48 21.79 -31.20 -15.20
C GLY A 48 21.78 -29.68 -14.95
N LYS A 49 20.81 -29.16 -14.18
CA LYS A 49 20.72 -27.74 -13.80
C LYS A 49 21.26 -27.51 -12.40
N VAL A 50 21.65 -26.27 -12.10
CA VAL A 50 21.97 -25.85 -10.74
C VAL A 50 20.68 -25.76 -9.92
N ALA A 51 20.67 -26.37 -8.74
CA ALA A 51 19.57 -26.23 -7.80
C ALA A 51 19.84 -25.08 -6.81
N LEU A 52 18.78 -24.38 -6.43
CA LEU A 52 18.86 -23.23 -5.53
C LEU A 52 18.20 -23.56 -4.18
N LEU A 53 18.94 -23.35 -3.10
CA LEU A 53 18.47 -23.58 -1.73
C LEU A 53 18.57 -22.29 -0.93
N SER A 54 17.49 -21.90 -0.27
CA SER A 54 17.45 -20.80 0.69
C SER A 54 16.78 -21.25 1.99
N GLY A 55 16.72 -20.38 2.98
CA GLY A 55 16.04 -20.67 4.24
C GLY A 55 16.38 -19.67 5.35
N GLY A 56 15.98 -20.06 6.55
CA GLY A 56 16.18 -19.27 7.77
C GLY A 56 15.10 -19.53 8.79
N GLY A 57 15.01 -18.66 9.80
CA GLY A 57 13.89 -18.66 10.73
C GLY A 57 12.55 -18.46 10.03
N SER A 58 11.51 -19.07 10.59
CA SER A 58 10.11 -18.85 10.17
C SER A 58 9.59 -17.52 10.70
N GLY A 59 8.45 -17.05 10.19
CA GLY A 59 7.87 -15.75 10.56
C GLY A 59 8.14 -14.63 9.56
N HIS A 60 8.66 -14.97 8.39
CA HIS A 60 8.91 -14.04 7.27
C HIS A 60 8.07 -14.38 6.03
N GLU A 61 7.04 -15.20 6.20
CA GLU A 61 6.22 -15.72 5.11
C GLU A 61 5.67 -14.56 4.25
N PRO A 62 5.70 -14.68 2.90
CA PRO A 62 5.94 -15.90 2.13
C PRO A 62 7.41 -16.34 2.01
N ALA A 63 8.38 -15.57 2.51
CA ALA A 63 9.78 -15.99 2.51
C ALA A 63 10.00 -17.19 3.46
N HIS A 64 10.62 -18.30 3.04
CA HIS A 64 11.13 -18.61 1.68
C HIS A 64 10.28 -19.64 0.93
N GLY A 65 9.40 -20.37 1.62
CA GLY A 65 8.63 -21.46 1.03
C GLY A 65 7.74 -21.04 -0.14
N GLY A 66 7.21 -19.80 -0.12
CA GLY A 66 6.42 -19.25 -1.23
C GLY A 66 7.24 -18.94 -2.49
N TYR A 67 8.57 -18.98 -2.41
CA TYR A 67 9.49 -18.74 -3.52
C TYR A 67 10.08 -20.02 -4.13
N VAL A 68 9.58 -21.19 -3.71
CA VAL A 68 9.95 -22.48 -4.27
C VAL A 68 9.14 -22.75 -5.55
N GLY A 69 9.83 -23.05 -6.65
CA GLY A 69 9.24 -23.31 -7.96
C GLY A 69 10.23 -23.08 -9.10
N ALA A 70 9.90 -23.59 -10.29
CA ALA A 70 10.68 -23.37 -11.51
C ALA A 70 10.97 -21.87 -11.71
N GLY A 71 12.21 -21.51 -12.05
CA GLY A 71 12.62 -20.10 -12.22
C GLY A 71 12.90 -19.31 -10.94
N MET A 72 12.80 -19.94 -9.76
CA MET A 72 13.23 -19.41 -8.46
C MET A 72 13.87 -20.53 -7.61
N LEU A 73 13.51 -20.70 -6.33
CA LEU A 73 14.14 -21.68 -5.44
C LEU A 73 13.75 -23.11 -5.81
N SER A 74 14.70 -24.03 -5.73
CA SER A 74 14.43 -25.47 -5.83
C SER A 74 13.90 -26.04 -4.51
N ALA A 75 14.38 -25.48 -3.40
CA ALA A 75 13.92 -25.81 -2.06
C ALA A 75 14.11 -24.66 -1.07
N ALA A 76 13.38 -24.71 0.04
CA ALA A 76 13.49 -23.79 1.16
C ALA A 76 13.49 -24.55 2.49
N VAL A 77 14.39 -24.19 3.41
CA VAL A 77 14.50 -24.78 4.76
C VAL A 77 13.98 -23.79 5.80
N ALA A 78 13.00 -24.23 6.60
CA ALA A 78 12.42 -23.43 7.66
C ALA A 78 12.93 -23.87 9.04
N GLY A 79 13.38 -22.91 9.84
CA GLY A 79 13.71 -23.12 11.25
C GLY A 79 12.54 -22.83 12.18
N GLY A 80 12.82 -22.68 13.48
CA GLY A 80 11.83 -22.11 14.40
C GLY A 80 11.49 -20.66 14.06
N VAL A 81 10.48 -20.07 14.70
CA VAL A 81 10.17 -18.64 14.48
C VAL A 81 11.38 -17.79 14.89
N PHE A 82 11.92 -17.03 13.93
CA PHE A 82 13.14 -16.22 14.06
C PHE A 82 14.41 -16.97 14.49
N ALA A 83 14.45 -18.30 14.31
CA ALA A 83 15.61 -19.13 14.63
C ALA A 83 16.06 -19.92 13.40
N SER A 84 17.35 -19.82 13.06
CA SER A 84 17.96 -20.54 11.93
C SER A 84 17.61 -22.04 11.94
N PRO A 85 17.41 -22.67 10.77
CA PRO A 85 17.16 -24.11 10.70
C PRO A 85 18.37 -24.93 11.18
N PRO A 86 18.12 -26.15 11.67
CA PRO A 86 19.19 -27.04 12.07
C PRO A 86 20.01 -27.52 10.84
N PRO A 87 21.34 -27.65 10.95
CA PRO A 87 22.21 -28.09 9.84
C PRO A 87 21.78 -29.40 9.19
N ALA A 88 21.26 -30.36 9.97
CA ALA A 88 20.80 -31.65 9.46
C ALA A 88 19.65 -31.52 8.46
N SER A 89 18.71 -30.59 8.67
CA SER A 89 17.62 -30.33 7.72
C SER A 89 18.11 -29.65 6.45
N ILE A 90 19.12 -28.78 6.57
CA ILE A 90 19.76 -28.14 5.41
C ILE A 90 20.50 -29.19 4.58
N LEU A 91 21.30 -30.05 5.23
CA LEU A 91 21.99 -31.15 4.57
C LEU A 91 21.00 -32.10 3.89
N ALA A 92 19.88 -32.45 4.54
CA ALA A 92 18.85 -33.29 3.94
C ALA A 92 18.25 -32.66 2.67
N ALA A 93 18.03 -31.34 2.65
CA ALA A 93 17.59 -30.62 1.47
C ALA A 93 18.65 -30.68 0.34
N ILE A 94 19.92 -30.40 0.67
CA ILE A 94 21.04 -30.48 -0.29
C ILE A 94 21.12 -31.88 -0.91
N MET A 95 21.11 -32.94 -0.09
CA MET A 95 21.21 -34.31 -0.58
C MET A 95 19.99 -34.70 -1.42
N SER A 96 18.78 -34.23 -1.07
CA SER A 96 17.58 -34.47 -1.88
C SER A 96 17.70 -33.84 -3.28
N LEU A 97 18.21 -32.62 -3.37
CA LEU A 97 18.44 -31.93 -4.64
C LEU A 97 19.55 -32.60 -5.47
N HIS A 98 20.65 -33.01 -4.82
CA HIS A 98 21.73 -33.74 -5.48
C HIS A 98 21.26 -35.08 -6.05
N ASN A 99 20.52 -35.85 -5.26
CA ASN A 99 19.99 -37.16 -5.68
C ASN A 99 18.97 -37.06 -6.82
N ALA A 100 18.29 -35.90 -6.96
CA ALA A 100 17.44 -35.60 -8.11
C ALA A 100 18.23 -35.27 -9.40
N GLY A 101 19.56 -35.21 -9.34
CA GLY A 101 20.45 -35.00 -10.48
C GLY A 101 20.86 -33.55 -10.74
N ALA A 102 20.74 -32.67 -9.74
CA ALA A 102 21.26 -31.30 -9.84
C ALA A 102 22.78 -31.31 -10.11
N SER A 103 23.24 -30.49 -11.05
CA SER A 103 24.66 -30.40 -11.43
C SER A 103 25.52 -29.64 -10.42
N GLY A 104 24.88 -28.86 -9.54
CA GLY A 104 25.49 -28.14 -8.43
C GLY A 104 24.39 -27.48 -7.58
N ILE A 105 24.72 -27.04 -6.37
CA ILE A 105 23.76 -26.43 -5.45
C ILE A 105 24.28 -25.07 -4.98
N LEU A 106 23.48 -24.03 -5.20
CA LEU A 106 23.75 -22.70 -4.67
C LEU A 106 22.92 -22.46 -3.41
N LEU A 107 23.61 -22.20 -2.30
CA LEU A 107 23.00 -21.74 -1.05
C LEU A 107 22.89 -20.22 -1.06
N ILE A 108 21.68 -19.69 -1.00
CA ILE A 108 21.42 -18.23 -0.90
C ILE A 108 21.06 -17.94 0.55
N VAL A 109 21.97 -17.29 1.29
CA VAL A 109 21.89 -17.18 2.75
C VAL A 109 21.83 -15.71 3.15
N LYS A 110 20.81 -15.33 3.93
CA LYS A 110 20.72 -13.99 4.53
C LYS A 110 21.85 -13.81 5.54
N ASN A 111 22.45 -12.62 5.62
CA ASN A 111 23.59 -12.38 6.52
C ASN A 111 23.18 -12.26 8.00
N TYR A 112 22.86 -13.39 8.60
CA TYR A 112 22.67 -13.59 10.02
C TYR A 112 23.64 -14.66 10.52
N THR A 113 24.22 -14.46 11.70
CA THR A 113 25.25 -15.38 12.23
C THR A 113 24.77 -16.82 12.32
N GLY A 114 23.54 -17.03 12.82
CA GLY A 114 22.94 -18.35 12.91
C GLY A 114 22.79 -19.02 11.54
N ASP A 115 22.24 -18.28 10.57
CA ASP A 115 22.06 -18.76 9.19
C ASP A 115 23.42 -19.12 8.57
N ARG A 116 24.42 -18.24 8.67
CA ARG A 116 25.77 -18.47 8.11
C ARG A 116 26.46 -19.71 8.67
N LEU A 117 26.40 -19.90 9.99
CA LEU A 117 27.04 -21.05 10.64
C LEU A 117 26.34 -22.36 10.27
N ASN A 118 25.00 -22.39 10.32
CA ASN A 118 24.25 -23.62 10.07
C ASN A 118 24.29 -24.03 8.59
N PHE A 119 24.13 -23.09 7.67
CA PHE A 119 24.26 -23.37 6.22
C PHE A 119 25.71 -23.71 5.85
N GLY A 120 26.70 -23.01 6.43
CA GLY A 120 28.11 -23.31 6.21
C GLY A 120 28.49 -24.72 6.66
N LEU A 121 28.05 -25.15 7.84
CA LEU A 121 28.27 -26.51 8.32
C LEU A 121 27.64 -27.57 7.39
N ALA A 122 26.40 -27.34 6.94
CA ALA A 122 25.74 -28.23 6.00
C ALA A 122 26.45 -28.28 4.63
N ALA A 123 26.99 -27.16 4.15
CA ALA A 123 27.77 -27.10 2.92
C ALA A 123 29.07 -27.91 3.03
N GLU A 124 29.81 -27.79 4.13
CA GLU A 124 31.01 -28.59 4.38
C GLU A 124 30.69 -30.09 4.47
N GLN A 125 29.61 -30.43 5.18
CA GLN A 125 29.14 -31.82 5.24
C GLN A 125 28.76 -32.37 3.86
N ALA A 126 28.11 -31.58 3.01
CA ALA A 126 27.75 -31.98 1.65
C ALA A 126 28.98 -32.16 0.75
N ARG A 127 29.97 -31.26 0.85
CA ARG A 127 31.25 -31.36 0.13
C ARG A 127 32.00 -32.65 0.50
N ASN A 128 31.95 -33.06 1.77
CA ASN A 128 32.50 -34.35 2.21
C ASN A 128 31.78 -35.56 1.58
N HIS A 129 30.56 -35.41 1.08
CA HIS A 129 29.83 -36.42 0.31
C HIS A 129 30.02 -36.27 -1.22
N GLY A 130 30.95 -35.42 -1.66
CA GLY A 130 31.24 -35.18 -3.08
C GLY A 130 30.24 -34.28 -3.80
N VAL A 131 29.36 -33.58 -3.06
CA VAL A 131 28.38 -32.68 -3.66
C VAL A 131 29.04 -31.33 -3.99
N THR A 132 28.82 -30.84 -5.21
CA THR A 132 29.27 -29.50 -5.62
C THR A 132 28.32 -28.46 -5.04
N VAL A 133 28.80 -27.69 -4.06
CA VAL A 133 28.01 -26.69 -3.33
C VAL A 133 28.79 -25.38 -3.22
N ASP A 134 28.12 -24.25 -3.50
CA ASP A 134 28.62 -22.91 -3.21
C ASP A 134 27.59 -22.08 -2.43
N MET A 135 28.01 -20.99 -1.80
CA MET A 135 27.20 -20.18 -0.91
C MET A 135 27.39 -18.69 -1.16
N VAL A 136 26.28 -18.00 -1.44
CA VAL A 136 26.23 -16.54 -1.55
C VAL A 136 25.54 -15.96 -0.33
N ILE A 137 26.19 -14.98 0.30
CA ILE A 137 25.65 -14.24 1.44
C ILE A 137 24.99 -12.95 0.95
N VAL A 138 23.71 -12.78 1.25
CA VAL A 138 22.93 -11.57 0.93
C VAL A 138 22.97 -10.61 2.12
N ALA A 139 23.49 -9.41 1.89
CA ALA A 139 23.83 -8.42 2.91
C ALA A 139 23.57 -6.99 2.39
N GLU A 140 22.33 -6.71 2.03
CA GLU A 140 21.88 -5.52 1.30
C GLU A 140 21.24 -4.42 2.19
N ASP A 141 21.11 -4.65 3.49
CA ASP A 141 20.58 -3.65 4.41
C ASP A 141 21.45 -2.39 4.49
N CYS A 142 20.84 -1.22 4.28
CA CYS A 142 21.48 0.09 4.26
C CYS A 142 21.36 0.85 5.60
N ALA A 143 20.78 0.26 6.64
CA ALA A 143 20.52 0.97 7.90
C ALA A 143 21.79 1.57 8.53
N PHE A 144 22.87 0.81 8.65
CA PHE A 144 24.07 1.26 9.38
C PHE A 144 25.12 1.84 8.46
N ASP A 145 25.55 3.08 8.73
CA ASP A 145 26.58 3.76 7.93
C ASP A 145 27.95 3.10 7.99
N ARG A 146 28.25 2.46 9.12
CA ARG A 146 29.46 1.68 9.33
C ARG A 146 29.06 0.32 9.88
N PRO A 147 28.94 -0.70 9.01
CA PRO A 147 28.57 -2.04 9.43
C PRO A 147 29.52 -2.57 10.50
N SER A 148 28.97 -3.36 11.42
CA SER A 148 29.77 -4.09 12.41
C SER A 148 30.62 -5.17 11.74
N LYS A 149 31.45 -5.88 12.52
CA LYS A 149 32.20 -7.06 12.04
C LYS A 149 31.29 -8.14 11.43
N ALA A 150 30.02 -8.22 11.86
CA ALA A 150 29.04 -9.15 11.29
C ALA A 150 28.59 -8.75 9.86
N GLY A 151 28.82 -7.51 9.44
CA GLY A 151 28.40 -6.95 8.16
C GLY A 151 26.97 -6.39 8.20
N ARG A 152 26.41 -6.15 7.00
CA ARG A 152 25.04 -5.67 6.76
C ARG A 152 24.05 -6.83 6.87
N ARG A 153 22.82 -6.62 7.36
CA ARG A 153 21.79 -7.67 7.41
C ARG A 153 21.31 -8.04 6.00
N GLY A 154 20.81 -9.27 5.85
CA GLY A 154 20.11 -9.71 4.64
C GLY A 154 18.59 -9.58 4.80
N LEU A 155 17.93 -8.82 3.94
CA LEU A 155 16.51 -8.45 4.06
C LEU A 155 15.75 -8.82 2.77
N CYS A 156 14.78 -8.00 2.36
CA CYS A 156 13.87 -8.28 1.25
C CYS A 156 14.57 -8.37 -0.12
N GLY A 157 15.74 -7.73 -0.31
CA GLY A 157 16.53 -7.85 -1.54
C GLY A 157 17.06 -9.26 -1.79
N THR A 158 17.11 -10.12 -0.77
CA THR A 158 17.33 -11.57 -0.93
C THR A 158 16.41 -12.20 -1.99
N ILE A 159 15.16 -11.74 -2.10
CA ILE A 159 14.17 -12.31 -3.02
C ILE A 159 14.52 -11.96 -4.48
N PHE A 160 15.15 -10.81 -4.73
CA PHE A 160 15.66 -10.48 -6.06
C PHE A 160 16.76 -11.46 -6.48
N ILE A 161 17.64 -11.84 -5.54
CA ILE A 161 18.67 -12.85 -5.81
C ILE A 161 18.04 -14.21 -6.10
N HIS A 162 16.98 -14.61 -5.38
CA HIS A 162 16.23 -15.82 -5.71
C HIS A 162 15.70 -15.79 -7.15
N LYS A 163 15.16 -14.64 -7.57
CA LYS A 163 14.59 -14.47 -8.91
C LYS A 163 15.63 -14.53 -10.03
N LEU A 164 16.72 -13.80 -9.87
CA LEU A 164 17.78 -13.72 -10.88
C LEU A 164 18.57 -15.02 -10.98
N ALA A 165 18.94 -15.61 -9.83
CA ALA A 165 19.61 -16.92 -9.80
C ALA A 165 18.72 -18.00 -10.42
N GLY A 166 17.41 -17.99 -10.10
CA GLY A 166 16.46 -18.98 -10.61
C GLY A 166 16.31 -18.92 -12.12
N ALA A 167 16.24 -17.71 -12.69
CA ALA A 167 16.21 -17.52 -14.13
C ALA A 167 17.49 -18.06 -14.81
N LEU A 168 18.68 -17.75 -14.27
CA LEU A 168 19.95 -18.24 -14.79
C LEU A 168 20.09 -19.76 -14.68
N ALA A 169 19.59 -20.35 -13.60
CA ALA A 169 19.57 -21.79 -13.39
C ALA A 169 18.66 -22.51 -14.41
N GLU A 170 17.48 -21.94 -14.70
CA GLU A 170 16.60 -22.48 -15.74
C GLU A 170 17.18 -22.33 -17.16
N GLU A 171 18.01 -21.30 -17.39
CA GLU A 171 18.80 -21.12 -18.61
C GLU A 171 19.98 -22.10 -18.74
N GLY A 172 20.26 -22.90 -17.69
CA GLY A 172 21.34 -23.88 -17.69
C GLY A 172 22.73 -23.30 -17.42
N SER A 173 22.81 -22.09 -16.82
CA SER A 173 24.09 -21.49 -16.41
C SER A 173 24.80 -22.36 -15.38
N SER A 174 26.14 -22.37 -15.40
CA SER A 174 26.93 -23.10 -14.41
C SER A 174 26.86 -22.43 -13.03
N LEU A 175 27.19 -23.19 -11.99
CA LEU A 175 27.20 -22.68 -10.61
C LEU A 175 28.08 -21.42 -10.48
N ASP A 176 29.30 -21.46 -11.03
CA ASP A 176 30.24 -20.34 -10.99
C ASP A 176 29.70 -19.09 -11.71
N GLN A 177 29.03 -19.27 -12.84
CA GLN A 177 28.42 -18.16 -13.58
C GLN A 177 27.30 -17.51 -12.78
N ILE A 178 26.45 -18.32 -12.14
CA ILE A 178 25.36 -17.82 -11.29
C ILE A 178 25.94 -17.05 -10.11
N VAL A 179 26.92 -17.64 -9.39
CA VAL A 179 27.59 -17.02 -8.24
C VAL A 179 28.24 -15.68 -8.61
N ALA A 180 28.99 -15.64 -9.71
CA ALA A 180 29.61 -14.42 -10.21
C ALA A 180 28.57 -13.32 -10.51
N LYS A 181 27.51 -13.66 -11.26
CA LYS A 181 26.47 -12.70 -11.64
C LYS A 181 25.70 -12.17 -10.43
N VAL A 182 25.27 -13.04 -9.50
CA VAL A 182 24.49 -12.56 -8.34
C VAL A 182 25.33 -11.75 -7.36
N THR A 183 26.62 -12.07 -7.23
CA THR A 183 27.57 -11.31 -6.39
C THR A 183 27.82 -9.92 -6.97
N GLU A 184 27.86 -9.78 -8.29
CA GLU A 184 27.91 -8.49 -8.96
C GLU A 184 26.63 -7.69 -8.70
N VAL A 185 25.46 -8.30 -8.93
CA VAL A 185 24.15 -7.63 -8.80
C VAL A 185 23.88 -7.16 -7.37
N LEU A 186 24.28 -7.93 -6.35
CA LEU A 186 24.13 -7.56 -4.94
C LEU A 186 24.68 -6.16 -4.61
N LYS A 187 25.72 -5.70 -5.31
CA LYS A 187 26.31 -4.36 -5.10
C LYS A 187 25.36 -3.22 -5.52
N GLY A 188 24.38 -3.53 -6.37
CA GLY A 188 23.36 -2.61 -6.85
C GLY A 188 22.01 -2.77 -6.15
N ILE A 189 21.96 -3.45 -5.00
CA ILE A 189 20.75 -3.62 -4.19
C ILE A 189 20.92 -2.91 -2.85
N GLY A 190 19.91 -2.14 -2.45
CA GLY A 190 19.82 -1.54 -1.13
C GLY A 190 18.42 -1.71 -0.54
N THR A 191 18.35 -2.05 0.74
CA THR A 191 17.09 -2.16 1.50
C THR A 191 17.16 -1.33 2.77
N LEU A 192 16.08 -0.62 3.09
CA LEU A 192 15.90 0.02 4.39
C LEU A 192 14.46 -0.17 4.88
N GLY A 193 14.29 -0.45 6.17
CA GLY A 193 12.99 -0.65 6.82
C GLY A 193 12.60 0.49 7.75
N VAL A 194 11.31 0.62 8.02
CA VAL A 194 10.74 1.44 9.10
C VAL A 194 9.58 0.69 9.74
N SER A 195 9.51 0.74 11.08
CA SER A 195 8.49 0.05 11.86
C SER A 195 7.71 1.03 12.73
N LEU A 196 6.39 0.82 12.80
CA LEU A 196 5.43 1.58 13.60
C LEU A 196 5.01 0.80 14.86
N SER A 197 5.21 -0.52 14.85
CA SER A 197 4.99 -1.38 16.01
C SER A 197 5.99 -2.53 16.02
N PRO A 198 6.25 -3.15 17.19
CA PRO A 198 6.92 -4.45 17.25
C PRO A 198 6.02 -5.57 16.71
N CYS A 199 6.64 -6.72 16.46
CA CYS A 199 5.96 -8.01 16.40
C CYS A 199 6.20 -8.81 17.68
N SER A 200 5.42 -9.87 17.88
CA SER A 200 5.58 -10.82 18.98
C SER A 200 5.84 -12.22 18.43
N VAL A 201 6.91 -12.87 18.86
CA VAL A 201 7.09 -14.31 18.61
C VAL A 201 5.94 -15.06 19.33
N PRO A 202 5.32 -16.10 18.74
CA PRO A 202 4.26 -16.87 19.40
C PRO A 202 4.62 -17.29 20.83
N GLY A 203 3.76 -16.96 21.78
CA GLY A 203 3.98 -17.25 23.21
C GLY A 203 4.89 -16.26 23.95
N CYS A 204 5.46 -15.28 23.26
CA CYS A 204 6.33 -14.26 23.84
C CYS A 204 5.65 -12.89 23.95
N LEU A 205 6.23 -12.02 24.76
CA LEU A 205 5.92 -10.59 24.77
C LEU A 205 6.46 -9.91 23.49
N PRO A 206 6.05 -8.66 23.20
CA PRO A 206 6.59 -7.91 22.07
C PRO A 206 8.11 -7.86 22.06
N SER A 207 8.70 -7.99 20.87
CA SER A 207 10.16 -8.05 20.65
C SER A 207 10.92 -6.81 21.14
N PHE A 208 10.28 -5.65 21.11
CA PHE A 208 10.79 -4.40 21.66
C PHE A 208 9.62 -3.49 22.07
N ASN A 209 9.93 -2.41 22.80
CA ASN A 209 8.94 -1.39 23.14
C ASN A 209 9.08 -0.18 22.21
N LEU A 210 7.99 0.18 21.55
CA LEU A 210 7.85 1.38 20.72
C LEU A 210 6.52 2.07 21.09
N PRO A 211 6.56 3.29 21.67
CA PRO A 211 5.35 4.00 22.08
C PRO A 211 4.40 4.29 20.90
N PRO A 212 3.07 4.37 21.13
CA PRO A 212 2.13 4.80 20.11
C PRO A 212 2.50 6.16 19.50
N GLY A 213 2.48 6.24 18.17
CA GLY A 213 2.85 7.44 17.42
C GLY A 213 4.36 7.62 17.22
N ASP A 214 5.19 6.69 17.69
CA ASP A 214 6.61 6.61 17.34
C ASP A 214 6.82 5.64 16.17
N MET A 215 7.93 5.83 15.46
CA MET A 215 8.48 4.93 14.46
C MET A 215 9.96 4.69 14.70
N GLU A 216 10.47 3.56 14.23
CA GLU A 216 11.88 3.20 14.28
C GLU A 216 12.42 2.90 12.87
N LEU A 217 13.42 3.68 12.44
CA LEU A 217 14.08 3.55 11.15
C LEU A 217 15.22 2.53 11.25
N GLY A 218 15.34 1.67 10.23
CA GLY A 218 16.39 0.67 10.10
C GLY A 218 16.23 -0.53 11.02
N LEU A 219 15.01 -0.83 11.48
CA LEU A 219 14.74 -2.00 12.30
C LEU A 219 14.92 -3.30 11.48
N GLY A 220 15.46 -4.35 12.12
CA GLY A 220 15.68 -5.64 11.48
C GLY A 220 14.42 -6.52 11.47
N ILE A 221 14.38 -7.52 10.59
CA ILE A 221 13.23 -8.42 10.43
C ILE A 221 12.99 -9.36 11.63
N HIS A 222 13.87 -9.42 12.62
CA HIS A 222 13.64 -10.18 13.86
C HIS A 222 13.43 -9.27 15.08
N GLY A 223 13.21 -7.96 14.88
CA GLY A 223 13.07 -7.00 15.97
C GLY A 223 14.39 -6.38 16.44
N GLU A 224 15.49 -6.56 15.69
CA GLU A 224 16.78 -5.98 16.07
C GLU A 224 16.74 -4.45 16.00
N PRO A 225 17.31 -3.73 16.99
CA PRO A 225 17.26 -2.27 17.04
C PRO A 225 17.68 -1.59 15.73
N GLY A 226 16.96 -0.53 15.41
CA GLY A 226 17.28 0.33 14.28
C GLY A 226 18.29 1.41 14.64
N ILE A 227 18.37 2.41 13.77
CA ILE A 227 19.33 3.52 13.89
C ILE A 227 18.72 4.76 14.52
N LYS A 228 17.39 4.93 14.45
CA LYS A 228 16.73 6.15 14.91
C LYS A 228 15.27 5.90 15.26
N ARG A 229 14.87 6.38 16.44
CA ARG A 229 13.45 6.52 16.84
C ARG A 229 13.01 7.97 16.69
N SER A 230 11.79 8.17 16.19
CA SER A 230 11.18 9.49 16.06
C SER A 230 9.66 9.38 16.07
N LYS A 231 8.96 10.52 16.12
CA LYS A 231 7.52 10.53 15.84
C LYS A 231 7.24 10.12 14.40
N VAL A 232 6.10 9.48 14.19
CA VAL A 232 5.59 9.17 12.85
C VAL A 232 5.41 10.49 12.08
N ALA A 233 6.06 10.58 10.92
CA ALA A 233 5.95 11.69 9.99
C ALA A 233 5.00 11.33 8.83
N SER A 234 4.79 12.24 7.88
CA SER A 234 4.01 11.91 6.68
C SER A 234 4.71 10.83 5.85
N ALA A 235 3.94 10.05 5.07
CA ALA A 235 4.50 9.00 4.22
C ALA A 235 5.57 9.54 3.24
N ASP A 236 5.35 10.73 2.67
CA ASP A 236 6.31 11.39 1.77
C ASP A 236 7.63 11.70 2.50
N GLU A 237 7.59 12.22 3.73
CA GLU A 237 8.79 12.52 4.53
C GLU A 237 9.53 11.26 4.98
N VAL A 238 8.80 10.22 5.39
CA VAL A 238 9.39 8.93 5.80
C VAL A 238 10.12 8.29 4.62
N VAL A 239 9.46 8.19 3.47
CA VAL A 239 10.04 7.63 2.25
C VAL A 239 11.25 8.43 1.78
N LYS A 240 11.15 9.76 1.77
CA LYS A 240 12.29 10.63 1.45
C LYS A 240 13.46 10.36 2.38
N THR A 241 13.22 10.30 3.69
CA THR A 241 14.26 10.00 4.68
C THR A 241 14.92 8.65 4.40
N MET A 242 14.13 7.63 4.05
CA MET A 242 14.67 6.31 3.74
C MET A 242 15.55 6.31 2.49
N ILE A 243 15.10 6.95 1.42
CA ILE A 243 15.85 7.00 0.15
C ILE A 243 17.10 7.88 0.29
N ASP A 244 16.99 9.06 0.92
CA ASP A 244 18.12 9.95 1.19
C ASP A 244 19.18 9.21 2.04
N HIS A 245 18.76 8.43 3.04
CA HIS A 245 19.67 7.60 3.85
C HIS A 245 20.35 6.50 3.02
N MET A 246 19.58 5.73 2.26
CA MET A 246 20.12 4.66 1.41
C MET A 246 21.10 5.16 0.36
N THR A 247 20.93 6.39 -0.14
CA THR A 247 21.74 6.93 -1.24
C THR A 247 22.85 7.87 -0.79
N ASN A 248 23.02 8.06 0.52
CA ASN A 248 24.05 8.94 1.07
C ASN A 248 25.48 8.41 0.78
N PRO A 249 26.29 9.10 -0.05
CA PRO A 249 27.63 8.64 -0.43
C PRO A 249 28.63 8.56 0.74
N ASP A 250 28.36 9.21 1.87
CA ASP A 250 29.20 9.15 3.07
C ASP A 250 29.01 7.83 3.86
N SER A 251 27.94 7.09 3.56
CA SER A 251 27.62 5.80 4.19
C SER A 251 28.40 4.67 3.51
N GLN A 252 28.99 3.74 4.27
CA GLN A 252 29.65 2.55 3.70
C GLN A 252 28.64 1.51 3.17
N SER A 253 27.36 1.67 3.53
CA SER A 253 26.27 0.79 3.11
C SER A 253 25.42 1.41 2.00
N TYR A 254 25.86 2.53 1.41
CA TYR A 254 25.08 3.27 0.43
C TYR A 254 24.82 2.47 -0.85
N LEU A 255 23.65 2.73 -1.43
CA LEU A 255 23.25 2.31 -2.77
C LEU A 255 23.63 3.42 -3.76
N PRO A 256 24.62 3.21 -4.63
CA PRO A 256 24.98 4.20 -5.65
C PRO A 256 23.89 4.28 -6.73
N LEU A 257 23.07 5.33 -6.73
CA LEU A 257 22.10 5.61 -7.80
C LEU A 257 22.58 6.77 -8.68
N LYS A 258 22.63 6.57 -10.00
CA LYS A 258 23.00 7.61 -10.98
C LYS A 258 22.01 7.63 -12.16
N SER A 259 20.85 8.26 -11.97
CA SER A 259 19.77 8.30 -12.98
C SER A 259 19.52 6.93 -13.66
N ASP A 260 19.66 5.86 -12.87
CA ASP A 260 19.62 4.49 -13.37
C ASP A 260 18.16 4.06 -13.61
N SER A 261 17.98 3.01 -14.41
CA SER A 261 16.73 2.25 -14.35
C SER A 261 16.73 1.37 -13.10
N VAL A 262 15.61 1.30 -12.39
CA VAL A 262 15.51 0.58 -11.11
C VAL A 262 14.26 -0.31 -11.03
N VAL A 263 14.40 -1.40 -10.28
CA VAL A 263 13.29 -2.17 -9.74
C VAL A 263 13.05 -1.72 -8.30
N LEU A 264 11.82 -1.29 -8.00
CA LEU A 264 11.38 -0.90 -6.67
C LEU A 264 10.53 -2.02 -6.05
N CYS A 265 10.81 -2.40 -4.81
CA CYS A 265 9.93 -3.21 -3.99
C CYS A 265 9.56 -2.45 -2.70
N VAL A 266 8.26 -2.26 -2.51
CA VAL A 266 7.65 -1.71 -1.30
C VAL A 266 7.06 -2.89 -0.53
N ASN A 267 7.83 -3.39 0.42
CA ASN A 267 7.54 -4.61 1.15
C ASN A 267 6.87 -4.31 2.50
N ASN A 268 5.66 -4.82 2.70
CA ASN A 268 4.93 -4.78 3.95
C ASN A 268 5.55 -5.77 4.93
N LEU A 269 5.87 -5.31 6.14
CA LEU A 269 6.45 -6.15 7.19
C LEU A 269 5.39 -7.00 7.91
N GLY A 270 4.10 -6.77 7.66
CA GLY A 270 3.02 -7.61 8.17
C GLY A 270 1.68 -6.91 8.21
N ALA A 271 1.59 -5.82 8.98
CA ALA A 271 0.32 -5.27 9.43
C ALA A 271 -0.09 -3.92 8.82
N LEU A 272 0.59 -3.39 7.79
CA LEU A 272 0.09 -2.21 7.08
C LEU A 272 -1.11 -2.55 6.21
N SER A 273 -2.08 -1.63 6.13
CA SER A 273 -3.25 -1.77 5.25
C SER A 273 -2.90 -1.57 3.78
N CYS A 274 -3.75 -2.08 2.87
CA CYS A 274 -3.58 -1.85 1.44
C CYS A 274 -3.63 -0.36 1.07
N LEU A 275 -4.38 0.44 1.84
CA LEU A 275 -4.44 1.90 1.66
C LEU A 275 -3.08 2.54 1.97
N GLU A 276 -2.48 2.20 3.10
CA GLU A 276 -1.15 2.70 3.47
C GLU A 276 -0.10 2.26 2.46
N MET A 277 -0.14 0.98 2.03
CA MET A 277 0.77 0.46 1.01
C MET A 277 0.68 1.23 -0.31
N ALA A 278 -0.53 1.60 -0.76
CA ALA A 278 -0.71 2.42 -1.96
C ALA A 278 -0.10 3.82 -1.79
N VAL A 279 -0.29 4.46 -0.63
CA VAL A 279 0.26 5.79 -0.31
C VAL A 279 1.79 5.76 -0.29
N VAL A 280 2.41 4.80 0.41
CA VAL A 280 3.89 4.71 0.44
C VAL A 280 4.48 4.30 -0.90
N THR A 281 3.76 3.51 -1.71
CA THR A 281 4.18 3.16 -3.07
C THR A 281 4.23 4.39 -3.98
N ARG A 282 3.17 5.22 -3.95
CA ARG A 282 3.15 6.51 -4.66
C ARG A 282 4.35 7.38 -4.23
N ALA A 283 4.55 7.54 -2.93
CA ALA A 283 5.63 8.36 -2.39
C ALA A 283 7.01 7.87 -2.86
N ALA A 284 7.25 6.56 -2.87
CA ALA A 284 8.53 5.97 -3.28
C ALA A 284 8.81 6.15 -4.76
N ILE A 285 7.80 5.98 -5.63
CA ILE A 285 7.93 6.21 -7.07
C ILE A 285 8.29 7.67 -7.34
N ILE A 286 7.50 8.61 -6.82
CA ILE A 286 7.73 10.06 -7.02
C ILE A 286 9.11 10.47 -6.49
N CYS A 287 9.52 9.95 -5.33
CA CYS A 287 10.81 10.29 -4.76
C CYS A 287 11.98 9.80 -5.63
N LEU A 288 11.91 8.60 -6.18
CA LEU A 288 12.92 8.07 -7.10
C LEU A 288 12.94 8.81 -8.45
N GLU A 289 11.78 9.14 -9.00
CA GLU A 289 11.66 9.92 -10.24
C GLU A 289 12.23 11.33 -10.07
N ASN A 290 12.01 11.97 -8.92
CA ASN A 290 12.61 13.27 -8.58
C ASN A 290 14.13 13.21 -8.43
N LEU A 291 14.71 12.04 -8.12
CA LEU A 291 16.15 11.79 -8.16
C LEU A 291 16.67 11.45 -9.58
N GLY A 292 15.78 11.47 -10.58
CA GLY A 292 16.10 11.18 -11.98
C GLY A 292 16.21 9.69 -12.31
N ALA A 293 15.80 8.79 -11.41
CA ALA A 293 15.77 7.35 -11.70
C ALA A 293 14.53 6.96 -12.52
N VAL A 294 14.67 5.96 -13.39
CA VAL A 294 13.55 5.40 -14.16
C VAL A 294 13.05 4.14 -13.47
N VAL A 295 11.91 4.22 -12.81
CA VAL A 295 11.29 3.07 -12.13
C VAL A 295 10.70 2.11 -13.18
N ALA A 296 11.43 1.07 -13.54
CA ALA A 296 11.04 0.13 -14.59
C ALA A 296 10.05 -0.92 -14.11
N ARG A 297 10.13 -1.34 -12.84
CA ARG A 297 9.24 -2.32 -12.22
C ARG A 297 8.93 -1.90 -10.79
N VAL A 298 7.70 -2.18 -10.36
CA VAL A 298 7.23 -1.94 -9.00
C VAL A 298 6.60 -3.20 -8.44
N MET A 299 7.10 -3.65 -7.29
CA MET A 299 6.47 -4.64 -6.43
C MET A 299 5.90 -3.92 -5.21
N SER A 300 4.64 -4.18 -4.87
CA SER A 300 4.02 -3.64 -3.65
C SER A 300 3.15 -4.72 -3.00
N GLY A 301 3.43 -5.05 -1.74
CA GLY A 301 2.79 -6.16 -1.05
C GLY A 301 3.67 -6.76 0.05
N SER A 302 3.32 -7.94 0.54
CA SER A 302 4.07 -8.67 1.57
C SER A 302 4.97 -9.73 0.92
N PHE A 303 6.28 -9.51 0.97
CA PHE A 303 7.26 -10.38 0.31
C PHE A 303 8.24 -11.03 1.30
N MET A 304 8.71 -10.26 2.29
CA MET A 304 9.48 -10.75 3.43
C MET A 304 8.98 -10.06 4.69
N THR A 305 8.13 -10.74 5.44
CA THR A 305 7.46 -10.15 6.61
C THR A 305 8.32 -10.24 7.87
N SER A 306 7.81 -9.70 8.95
CA SER A 306 8.25 -9.91 10.33
C SER A 306 6.99 -10.13 11.17
N LEU A 307 6.34 -11.28 10.95
CA LEU A 307 5.04 -11.62 11.54
C LEU A 307 4.02 -10.46 11.35
N GLU A 308 3.43 -9.97 12.43
CA GLU A 308 2.46 -8.86 12.46
C GLU A 308 3.10 -7.47 12.64
N MET A 309 4.40 -7.30 12.38
CA MET A 309 5.04 -6.00 12.47
C MET A 309 4.34 -4.98 11.57
N ALA A 310 3.78 -3.91 12.15
CA ALA A 310 3.31 -2.78 11.37
C ALA A 310 4.52 -1.97 10.91
N GLY A 311 4.77 -1.96 9.61
CA GLY A 311 5.94 -1.30 9.03
C GLY A 311 6.14 -1.69 7.57
N MET A 312 7.10 -1.05 6.93
CA MET A 312 7.46 -1.35 5.55
C MET A 312 8.96 -1.27 5.34
N SER A 313 9.43 -1.88 4.25
CA SER A 313 10.78 -1.71 3.76
C SER A 313 10.77 -1.34 2.29
N LEU A 314 11.68 -0.45 1.92
CA LEU A 314 11.96 -0.12 0.53
C LEU A 314 13.20 -0.88 0.12
N THR A 315 13.08 -1.65 -0.96
CA THR A 315 14.22 -2.26 -1.64
C THR A 315 14.33 -1.69 -3.05
N VAL A 316 15.52 -1.22 -3.40
CA VAL A 316 15.83 -0.69 -4.73
C VAL A 316 16.95 -1.51 -5.32
N MET A 317 16.75 -2.01 -6.54
CA MET A 317 17.77 -2.70 -7.32
C MET A 317 18.02 -1.97 -8.64
N ARG A 318 19.28 -1.62 -8.89
CA ARG A 318 19.71 -1.09 -10.18
C ARG A 318 19.51 -2.15 -11.26
N ALA A 319 18.95 -1.73 -12.39
CA ALA A 319 18.59 -2.63 -13.47
C ALA A 319 19.12 -2.10 -14.81
N ASN A 320 19.64 -3.03 -15.59
CA ASN A 320 19.86 -2.86 -17.03
C ASN A 320 18.95 -3.85 -17.77
N GLU A 321 19.04 -3.91 -19.10
CA GLU A 321 18.20 -4.80 -19.91
C GLU A 321 18.37 -6.28 -19.55
N GLU A 322 19.59 -6.73 -19.23
CA GLU A 322 19.86 -8.11 -18.80
C GLU A 322 19.17 -8.41 -17.46
N ILE A 323 19.30 -7.53 -16.47
CA ILE A 323 18.65 -7.70 -15.16
C ILE A 323 17.14 -7.69 -15.27
N LEU A 324 16.56 -6.79 -16.08
CA LEU A 324 15.12 -6.77 -16.33
C LEU A 324 14.65 -8.05 -17.02
N ARG A 325 15.40 -8.56 -18.01
CA ARG A 325 15.09 -9.84 -18.68
C ARG A 325 15.03 -11.00 -17.69
N LEU A 326 16.01 -11.12 -16.80
CA LEU A 326 16.06 -12.17 -15.77
C LEU A 326 14.95 -11.97 -14.72
N PHE A 327 14.68 -10.73 -14.32
CA PHE A 327 13.62 -10.38 -13.39
C PHE A 327 12.22 -10.73 -13.96
N ASP A 328 12.01 -10.47 -15.24
CA ASP A 328 10.75 -10.72 -15.96
C ASP A 328 10.58 -12.20 -16.40
N ALA A 329 11.63 -13.02 -16.30
CA ALA A 329 11.56 -14.44 -16.65
C ALA A 329 10.44 -15.15 -15.86
N LYS A 330 9.71 -16.06 -16.51
CA LYS A 330 8.59 -16.77 -15.87
C LYS A 330 9.06 -17.61 -14.69
N THR A 331 8.20 -17.72 -13.68
CA THR A 331 8.41 -18.59 -12.52
C THR A 331 7.11 -19.28 -12.13
N ALA A 332 7.22 -20.48 -11.57
CA ALA A 332 6.11 -21.23 -10.98
C ALA A 332 5.99 -21.04 -9.46
N ALA A 333 6.83 -20.18 -8.86
CA ALA A 333 6.79 -19.90 -7.44
C ALA A 333 5.48 -19.19 -7.04
N PRO A 334 4.71 -19.72 -6.07
CA PRO A 334 3.34 -19.26 -5.82
C PRO A 334 3.23 -17.85 -5.26
N ALA A 335 4.27 -17.34 -4.58
CA ALA A 335 4.26 -16.01 -3.99
C ALA A 335 4.91 -14.93 -4.88
N TRP A 336 5.37 -15.27 -6.09
CA TRP A 336 5.89 -14.26 -7.01
C TRP A 336 4.72 -13.50 -7.67
N PRO A 337 4.67 -12.15 -7.61
CA PRO A 337 3.49 -11.38 -7.98
C PRO A 337 3.22 -11.31 -9.50
N ASN A 338 4.02 -11.98 -10.34
CA ASN A 338 3.89 -12.02 -11.82
C ASN A 338 3.56 -10.63 -12.42
N LEU A 339 4.47 -9.68 -12.21
CA LEU A 339 4.29 -8.28 -12.58
C LEU A 339 4.11 -8.08 -14.09
N SER A 340 3.35 -7.05 -14.46
CA SER A 340 3.29 -6.57 -15.84
C SER A 340 4.65 -6.00 -16.28
N THR A 341 5.03 -6.29 -17.53
CA THR A 341 6.25 -5.75 -18.15
C THR A 341 6.04 -4.37 -18.78
N ALA A 342 4.79 -3.90 -18.86
CA ALA A 342 4.43 -2.61 -19.45
C ALA A 342 4.90 -1.44 -18.58
N ARG A 343 5.33 -0.35 -19.24
CA ARG A 343 5.61 0.93 -18.56
C ARG A 343 4.29 1.56 -18.10
N VAL A 344 4.29 2.13 -16.89
CA VAL A 344 3.15 2.87 -16.36
C VAL A 344 2.91 4.11 -17.24
N LEU A 345 1.76 4.19 -17.91
CA LEU A 345 1.35 5.36 -18.69
C LEU A 345 0.60 6.34 -17.78
N HIS A 346 0.92 7.63 -17.90
CA HIS A 346 0.35 8.72 -17.10
C HIS A 346 -1.10 9.07 -17.50
N VAL A 347 -1.80 9.64 -16.51
CA VAL A 347 -3.21 10.09 -16.47
C VAL A 347 -3.67 10.77 -17.78
N ILE A 348 -4.84 10.36 -18.27
CA ILE A 348 -5.53 11.00 -19.41
C ILE A 348 -6.26 12.24 -18.88
N LEU A 349 -5.86 13.45 -19.32
CA LEU A 349 -6.57 14.69 -19.00
C LEU A 349 -7.72 14.92 -19.98
N LEU A 350 -8.92 15.21 -19.47
CA LEU A 350 -10.05 15.69 -20.29
C LEU A 350 -10.12 17.22 -20.17
N VAL A 351 -10.03 17.94 -21.28
CA VAL A 351 -10.11 19.42 -21.30
C VAL A 351 -11.47 19.86 -21.86
N CYS A 352 -12.20 20.69 -21.11
CA CYS A 352 -13.44 21.33 -21.55
C CYS A 352 -13.27 22.86 -21.53
N PHE A 353 -13.58 23.54 -22.64
CA PHE A 353 -13.53 24.99 -22.76
C PHE A 353 -14.89 25.64 -22.50
N PHE A 354 -14.93 26.73 -21.72
CA PHE A 354 -16.14 27.52 -21.42
C PHE A 354 -15.97 29.00 -21.81
N LEU A 355 -17.09 29.67 -22.13
CA LEU A 355 -17.15 31.10 -22.47
C LEU A 355 -17.59 31.96 -21.25
N LEU A 356 -16.95 33.12 -21.08
CA LEU A 356 -17.31 34.16 -20.11
C LEU A 356 -18.70 34.76 -20.41
N GLY A 357 -19.44 35.15 -19.36
CA GLY A 357 -20.61 36.00 -19.51
C GLY A 357 -20.91 36.88 -18.29
N PRO A 358 -21.97 37.71 -18.34
CA PRO A 358 -22.20 38.78 -17.37
C PRO A 358 -22.37 38.33 -15.91
N LEU A 359 -22.86 37.10 -15.69
CA LEU A 359 -23.06 36.53 -14.36
C LEU A 359 -21.81 35.84 -13.79
N SER A 360 -20.76 35.63 -14.60
CA SER A 360 -19.55 34.92 -14.20
C SER A 360 -18.88 35.50 -12.94
N PRO A 361 -18.71 36.83 -12.77
CA PRO A 361 -18.07 37.39 -11.58
C PRO A 361 -18.87 37.16 -10.29
N VAL A 362 -20.19 37.28 -10.37
CA VAL A 362 -21.09 37.07 -9.23
C VAL A 362 -21.07 35.61 -8.79
N MET A 363 -21.21 34.70 -9.74
CA MET A 363 -21.18 33.26 -9.46
C MET A 363 -19.84 32.78 -8.92
N ARG A 364 -18.72 33.34 -9.40
CA ARG A 364 -17.39 33.09 -8.85
C ARG A 364 -17.33 33.45 -7.36
N LYS A 365 -17.72 34.68 -7.02
CA LYS A 365 -17.70 35.17 -5.62
C LYS A 365 -18.60 34.33 -4.71
N SER A 366 -19.78 33.92 -5.19
CA SER A 366 -20.67 33.02 -4.45
C SER A 366 -20.03 31.64 -4.21
N LEU A 367 -19.36 31.06 -5.21
CA LEU A 367 -18.69 29.77 -5.06
C LEU A 367 -17.51 29.85 -4.09
N GLU A 368 -16.68 30.89 -4.18
CA GLU A 368 -15.58 31.12 -3.24
C GLU A 368 -16.09 31.17 -1.80
N ARG A 369 -17.18 31.93 -1.57
CA ARG A 369 -17.81 32.03 -0.25
C ARG A 369 -18.35 30.69 0.25
N VAL A 370 -19.07 29.95 -0.61
CA VAL A 370 -19.59 28.61 -0.29
C VAL A 370 -18.45 27.65 0.08
N CYS A 371 -17.37 27.63 -0.70
CA CYS A 371 -16.24 26.73 -0.45
C CYS A 371 -15.56 27.04 0.88
N SER A 372 -15.29 28.33 1.17
CA SER A 372 -14.71 28.74 2.45
C SER A 372 -15.61 28.34 3.63
N THR A 373 -16.93 28.58 3.53
CA THR A 373 -17.87 28.21 4.60
C THR A 373 -17.93 26.69 4.84
N LEU A 374 -17.89 25.87 3.78
CA LEU A 374 -17.89 24.41 3.94
C LEU A 374 -16.60 23.90 4.58
N LEU A 375 -15.45 24.50 4.25
CA LEU A 375 -14.17 24.17 4.86
C LEU A 375 -14.12 24.57 6.35
N GLU A 376 -14.62 25.76 6.68
CA GLU A 376 -14.74 26.22 8.08
C GLU A 376 -15.65 25.31 8.91
N LYS A 377 -16.72 24.77 8.30
CA LYS A 377 -17.67 23.87 8.96
C LYS A 377 -17.26 22.40 8.99
N GLN A 378 -16.12 22.03 8.42
CA GLN A 378 -15.70 20.63 8.27
C GLN A 378 -15.81 19.84 9.59
N GLU A 379 -15.20 20.33 10.67
CA GLU A 379 -15.21 19.59 11.94
C GLU A 379 -16.56 19.65 12.65
N GLU A 380 -17.31 20.75 12.53
CA GLU A 380 -18.68 20.84 13.05
C GLU A 380 -19.58 19.77 12.41
N LEU A 381 -19.50 19.62 11.09
CA LEU A 381 -20.26 18.62 10.34
C LEU A 381 -19.83 17.19 10.67
N ASN A 382 -18.52 16.92 10.78
CA ASN A 382 -18.03 15.61 11.23
C ASN A 382 -18.52 15.31 12.66
N SER A 383 -18.54 16.32 13.54
CA SER A 383 -19.00 16.16 14.92
C SER A 383 -20.47 15.81 15.02
N LEU A 384 -21.31 16.49 14.25
CA LEU A 384 -22.74 16.17 14.13
C LEU A 384 -22.94 14.76 13.55
N ASP A 385 -22.17 14.40 12.54
CA ASP A 385 -22.26 13.12 11.87
C ASP A 385 -21.79 11.95 12.74
N ARG A 386 -20.78 12.13 13.60
CA ARG A 386 -20.34 11.09 14.55
C ARG A 386 -21.45 10.64 15.51
N ALA A 387 -22.45 11.48 15.77
CA ALA A 387 -23.56 11.13 16.64
C ALA A 387 -24.55 10.13 16.00
N ALA A 388 -24.60 10.08 14.66
CA ALA A 388 -25.66 9.39 13.93
C ALA A 388 -25.23 8.69 12.62
N GLY A 389 -23.93 8.69 12.33
CA GLY A 389 -23.34 8.27 11.06
C GLY A 389 -21.89 7.79 11.26
N ASP A 390 -21.09 7.90 10.20
CA ASP A 390 -19.69 7.49 10.15
C ASP A 390 -18.70 8.62 10.48
N GLY A 391 -19.19 9.85 10.65
CA GLY A 391 -18.40 10.96 11.14
C GLY A 391 -17.53 11.63 10.07
N ASP A 392 -17.89 11.46 8.80
CA ASP A 392 -17.12 11.92 7.65
C ASP A 392 -17.88 12.94 6.77
N CYS A 393 -19.11 13.32 7.13
CA CYS A 393 -19.92 14.25 6.35
C CYS A 393 -19.19 15.58 6.06
N GLY A 394 -18.47 16.11 7.05
CA GLY A 394 -17.66 17.32 6.88
C GLY A 394 -16.48 17.11 5.95
N ASN A 395 -15.77 15.99 6.07
CA ASN A 395 -14.67 15.62 5.16
C ASN A 395 -15.17 15.52 3.71
N THR A 396 -16.35 14.93 3.52
CA THR A 396 -16.99 14.77 2.21
C THR A 396 -17.35 16.14 1.59
N HIS A 397 -17.92 17.07 2.36
CA HIS A 397 -18.17 18.44 1.89
C HIS A 397 -16.88 19.24 1.66
N ALA A 398 -15.86 19.03 2.47
CA ALA A 398 -14.55 19.66 2.31
C ALA A 398 -13.86 19.19 1.01
N GLN A 399 -14.00 17.92 0.62
CA GLN A 399 -13.51 17.41 -0.67
C GLN A 399 -14.18 18.13 -1.84
N ALA A 400 -15.51 18.27 -1.82
CA ALA A 400 -16.24 19.01 -2.84
C ALA A 400 -15.80 20.49 -2.91
N ALA A 401 -15.63 21.15 -1.76
CA ALA A 401 -15.19 22.53 -1.69
C ALA A 401 -13.78 22.73 -2.26
N ARG A 402 -12.83 21.85 -1.95
CA ARG A 402 -11.45 21.90 -2.50
C ARG A 402 -11.46 21.66 -4.00
N ALA A 403 -12.23 20.68 -4.48
CA ALA A 403 -12.35 20.41 -5.91
C ALA A 403 -12.90 21.62 -6.70
N ILE A 404 -13.89 22.32 -6.14
CA ILE A 404 -14.42 23.56 -6.75
C ILE A 404 -13.38 24.67 -6.71
N GLN A 405 -12.64 24.85 -5.60
CA GLN A 405 -11.57 25.86 -5.51
C GLN A 405 -10.44 25.60 -6.50
N GLU A 406 -9.98 24.35 -6.64
CA GLU A 406 -8.99 23.95 -7.64
C GLU A 406 -9.50 24.22 -9.05
N TRP A 407 -10.75 23.82 -9.35
CA TRP A 407 -11.35 24.10 -10.65
C TRP A 407 -11.43 25.61 -10.95
N LEU A 408 -11.76 26.44 -9.95
CA LEU A 408 -11.82 27.90 -10.09
C LEU A 408 -10.47 28.57 -10.39
N GLN A 409 -9.34 27.94 -10.03
CA GLN A 409 -7.99 28.46 -10.33
C GLN A 409 -7.69 28.37 -11.83
N ASP A 410 -8.02 27.23 -12.44
CA ASP A 410 -7.62 26.92 -13.82
C ASP A 410 -8.75 27.13 -14.85
N HIS A 411 -9.98 27.43 -14.41
CA HIS A 411 -11.14 27.53 -15.29
C HIS A 411 -11.91 28.84 -15.16
N VAL A 412 -12.58 29.15 -16.27
CA VAL A 412 -13.53 30.25 -16.38
C VAL A 412 -14.91 29.79 -15.89
N VAL A 413 -15.52 30.56 -14.99
CA VAL A 413 -16.92 30.37 -14.58
C VAL A 413 -17.83 30.68 -15.78
N PRO A 414 -18.65 29.71 -16.28
CA PRO A 414 -19.54 29.94 -17.39
C PRO A 414 -20.51 31.10 -17.13
N GLY A 415 -20.81 31.91 -18.14
CA GLY A 415 -21.80 33.00 -18.01
C GLY A 415 -23.25 32.51 -17.83
N CYS A 416 -23.51 31.24 -18.13
CA CYS A 416 -24.81 30.60 -18.00
C CYS A 416 -24.90 29.80 -16.68
N PRO A 417 -25.85 30.11 -15.79
CA PRO A 417 -26.02 29.37 -14.54
C PRO A 417 -26.21 27.86 -14.73
N GLY A 418 -26.98 27.42 -15.73
CA GLY A 418 -27.19 26.01 -16.02
C GLY A 418 -25.91 25.28 -16.39
N LYS A 419 -25.04 25.90 -17.23
CA LYS A 419 -23.72 25.33 -17.53
C LYS A 419 -22.87 25.22 -16.27
N LEU A 420 -22.91 26.22 -15.38
CA LEU A 420 -22.21 26.14 -14.11
C LEU A 420 -22.75 25.01 -13.21
N LEU A 421 -24.07 24.87 -13.09
CA LEU A 421 -24.68 23.77 -12.33
C LEU A 421 -24.28 22.40 -12.89
N SER A 422 -24.19 22.23 -14.22
CA SER A 422 -23.69 20.99 -14.83
C SER A 422 -22.21 20.72 -14.51
N VAL A 423 -21.36 21.76 -14.50
CA VAL A 423 -19.94 21.63 -14.10
C VAL A 423 -19.84 21.20 -12.64
N LEU A 424 -20.58 21.87 -11.75
CA LEU A 424 -20.61 21.53 -10.34
C LEU A 424 -21.14 20.10 -10.14
N ALA A 425 -22.18 19.69 -10.87
CA ALA A 425 -22.69 18.33 -10.81
C ALA A 425 -21.61 17.29 -11.14
N GLY A 426 -20.78 17.55 -12.15
CA GLY A 426 -19.64 16.69 -12.51
C GLY A 426 -18.53 16.70 -11.45
N LEU A 427 -18.12 17.87 -10.97
CA LEU A 427 -17.10 18.00 -9.92
C LEU A 427 -17.49 17.25 -8.64
N VAL A 428 -18.75 17.43 -8.22
CA VAL A 428 -19.28 16.80 -7.01
C VAL A 428 -19.48 15.29 -7.24
N GLN A 429 -19.91 14.87 -8.43
CA GLN A 429 -19.98 13.45 -8.79
C GLN A 429 -18.61 12.75 -8.74
N GLU A 430 -17.56 13.43 -9.16
CA GLU A 430 -16.22 12.86 -9.24
C GLU A 430 -15.46 12.92 -7.91
N LYS A 431 -15.61 14.02 -7.16
CA LYS A 431 -14.77 14.32 -5.99
C LYS A 431 -15.49 14.23 -4.65
N MET A 432 -16.82 14.14 -4.63
CA MET A 432 -17.60 13.95 -3.40
C MET A 432 -18.09 12.50 -3.34
N GLY A 433 -17.57 11.73 -2.39
CA GLY A 433 -17.95 10.32 -2.23
C GLY A 433 -19.33 10.11 -1.58
N GLY A 434 -19.74 8.84 -1.52
CA GLY A 434 -20.91 8.39 -0.76
C GLY A 434 -22.26 8.86 -1.31
N SER A 435 -23.29 8.74 -0.47
CA SER A 435 -24.66 9.17 -0.82
C SER A 435 -24.76 10.68 -1.05
N SER A 436 -23.97 11.48 -0.33
CA SER A 436 -23.96 12.94 -0.49
C SER A 436 -23.55 13.37 -1.90
N GLY A 437 -22.46 12.82 -2.44
CA GLY A 437 -22.04 13.12 -3.82
C GLY A 437 -23.09 12.80 -4.86
N ALA A 438 -23.74 11.63 -4.74
CA ALA A 438 -24.84 11.24 -5.62
C ALA A 438 -26.03 12.20 -5.52
N LEU A 439 -26.44 12.58 -4.30
CA LEU A 439 -27.57 13.47 -4.04
C LEU A 439 -27.33 14.89 -4.58
N TYR A 440 -26.16 15.48 -4.31
CA TYR A 440 -25.83 16.80 -4.83
C TYR A 440 -25.67 16.79 -6.36
N SER A 441 -25.05 15.76 -6.93
CA SER A 441 -24.93 15.63 -8.40
C SER A 441 -26.30 15.52 -9.07
N LEU A 442 -27.22 14.70 -8.51
CA LEU A 442 -28.59 14.61 -9.00
C LEU A 442 -29.33 15.95 -8.92
N PHE A 443 -29.20 16.65 -7.78
CA PHE A 443 -29.81 17.97 -7.60
C PHE A 443 -29.33 18.96 -8.66
N LEU A 444 -28.02 19.10 -8.79
CA LEU A 444 -27.37 20.07 -9.67
C LEU A 444 -27.66 19.75 -11.15
N THR A 445 -27.60 18.47 -11.52
CA THR A 445 -27.92 18.00 -12.88
C THR A 445 -29.37 18.32 -13.26
N ALA A 446 -30.32 18.00 -12.37
CA ALA A 446 -31.72 18.27 -12.64
C ALA A 446 -32.04 19.78 -12.63
N ALA A 447 -31.38 20.56 -11.78
CA ALA A 447 -31.53 22.01 -11.72
C ALA A 447 -30.96 22.71 -12.98
N ALA A 448 -29.85 22.22 -13.53
CA ALA A 448 -29.12 22.83 -14.64
C ALA A 448 -30.02 23.09 -15.88
N GLY A 449 -30.90 22.15 -16.21
CA GLY A 449 -31.79 22.24 -17.37
C GLY A 449 -32.85 23.36 -17.31
N HIS A 450 -33.08 23.95 -16.14
CA HIS A 450 -34.12 24.97 -15.94
C HIS A 450 -33.60 26.42 -15.97
N VAL A 451 -32.28 26.63 -15.92
CA VAL A 451 -31.65 27.96 -15.93
C VAL A 451 -30.63 28.10 -17.07
N THR A 452 -31.11 28.43 -18.26
CA THR A 452 -30.28 28.48 -19.48
C THR A 452 -29.90 29.93 -19.87
N GLU A 453 -29.09 30.08 -20.91
CA GLU A 453 -28.86 31.38 -21.55
C GLU A 453 -30.21 31.98 -21.98
N GLY A 454 -30.48 33.23 -21.57
CA GLY A 454 -31.76 33.91 -21.80
C GLY A 454 -32.91 33.54 -20.87
N ARG A 455 -32.75 32.55 -19.97
CA ARG A 455 -33.79 32.11 -19.01
C ARG A 455 -33.22 31.90 -17.61
N SER A 456 -32.97 33.00 -16.90
CA SER A 456 -32.37 32.99 -15.55
C SER A 456 -33.11 33.90 -14.55
N ASN A 457 -34.40 34.16 -14.77
CA ASN A 457 -35.23 34.95 -13.86
C ASN A 457 -35.63 34.16 -12.60
N ALA A 458 -36.29 34.81 -11.64
CA ALA A 458 -36.69 34.19 -10.37
C ALA A 458 -37.55 32.92 -10.55
N ALA A 459 -38.45 32.89 -11.55
CA ALA A 459 -39.28 31.73 -11.85
C ALA A 459 -38.45 30.54 -12.39
N ALA A 460 -37.43 30.82 -13.19
CA ALA A 460 -36.51 29.81 -13.70
C ALA A 460 -35.69 29.19 -12.56
N TRP A 461 -35.15 30.01 -11.66
CA TRP A 461 -34.44 29.53 -10.46
C TRP A 461 -35.34 28.75 -9.51
N ALA A 462 -36.59 29.19 -9.29
CA ALA A 462 -37.55 28.43 -8.50
C ALA A 462 -37.85 27.05 -9.13
N SER A 463 -37.97 26.99 -10.46
CA SER A 463 -38.15 25.73 -11.20
C SER A 463 -36.92 24.83 -11.09
N ALA A 464 -35.71 25.40 -11.16
CA ALA A 464 -34.46 24.67 -10.99
C ALA A 464 -34.34 24.05 -9.58
N MET A 465 -34.60 24.83 -8.54
CA MET A 465 -34.60 24.34 -7.15
C MET A 465 -35.65 23.26 -6.94
N HIS A 466 -36.84 23.42 -7.54
CA HIS A 466 -37.89 22.40 -7.48
C HIS A 466 -37.47 21.11 -8.19
N ALA A 467 -36.94 21.20 -9.40
CA ALA A 467 -36.49 20.04 -10.18
C ALA A 467 -35.36 19.27 -9.48
N GLY A 468 -34.36 19.99 -8.94
CA GLY A 468 -33.28 19.40 -8.15
C GLY A 468 -33.83 18.66 -6.92
N THR A 469 -34.73 19.30 -6.17
CA THR A 469 -35.34 18.69 -4.98
C THR A 469 -36.15 17.44 -5.34
N GLN A 470 -36.93 17.47 -6.43
CA GLN A 470 -37.71 16.33 -6.88
C GLN A 470 -36.83 15.16 -7.37
N ALA A 471 -35.72 15.46 -8.04
CA ALA A 471 -34.76 14.43 -8.46
C ALA A 471 -34.14 13.72 -7.24
N MET A 472 -33.72 14.50 -6.24
CA MET A 472 -33.23 13.94 -4.97
C MET A 472 -34.27 13.09 -4.27
N ARG A 473 -35.54 13.51 -4.22
CA ARG A 473 -36.63 12.73 -3.61
C ARG A 473 -36.89 11.43 -4.36
N ARG A 474 -36.99 11.50 -5.70
CA ARG A 474 -37.29 10.35 -6.56
C ARG A 474 -36.27 9.24 -6.41
N TYR A 475 -34.98 9.58 -6.34
CA TYR A 475 -33.90 8.60 -6.32
C TYR A 475 -33.31 8.35 -4.92
N GLY A 476 -33.44 9.30 -4.00
CA GLY A 476 -32.97 9.19 -2.62
C GLY A 476 -34.00 8.62 -1.64
N GLY A 477 -35.28 8.54 -2.03
CA GLY A 477 -36.33 7.88 -1.25
C GLY A 477 -36.81 8.65 0.00
N ALA A 478 -36.45 9.93 0.13
CA ALA A 478 -36.83 10.77 1.27
C ALA A 478 -38.02 11.69 0.96
N ASP A 479 -38.91 11.87 1.92
CA ASP A 479 -40.10 12.73 1.86
C ASP A 479 -40.03 13.90 2.86
N PRO A 480 -40.80 14.99 2.64
CA PRO A 480 -40.93 16.07 3.62
C PRO A 480 -41.41 15.52 4.97
N GLY A 481 -40.59 15.65 6.02
CA GLY A 481 -40.82 15.05 7.35
C GLY A 481 -39.81 13.96 7.72
N ASP A 482 -39.03 13.45 6.76
CA ASP A 482 -37.83 12.68 7.06
C ASP A 482 -36.68 13.62 7.45
N ARG A 483 -35.73 13.14 8.27
CA ARG A 483 -34.51 13.87 8.68
C ARG A 483 -33.58 14.18 7.50
N THR A 484 -34.02 14.99 6.57
CA THR A 484 -33.31 15.31 5.33
C THR A 484 -33.56 16.78 4.93
N MET A 485 -32.82 17.23 3.93
CA MET A 485 -32.48 18.64 3.65
C MET A 485 -33.56 19.59 3.06
N VAL A 486 -34.82 19.62 3.52
CA VAL A 486 -35.86 20.47 2.86
C VAL A 486 -36.83 21.25 3.78
N ARG A 487 -36.53 22.56 4.03
CA ARG A 487 -37.37 23.80 4.11
C ARG A 487 -36.78 24.83 5.08
N LYS A 488 -37.00 26.14 4.85
CA LYS A 488 -36.44 27.31 5.59
C LYS A 488 -35.07 26.99 6.21
N ALA A 489 -34.04 26.92 5.37
CA ALA A 489 -32.86 26.08 5.60
C ALA A 489 -32.27 26.09 7.03
N ALA A 490 -32.16 27.23 7.70
CA ALA A 490 -31.69 27.28 9.10
C ALA A 490 -32.69 26.71 10.12
N SER A 491 -33.98 27.07 10.03
CA SER A 491 -35.05 26.52 10.89
C SER A 491 -35.27 25.04 10.59
N GLY A 492 -35.28 24.66 9.30
CA GLY A 492 -35.45 23.26 8.91
C GLY A 492 -34.27 22.38 9.30
N ALA A 493 -33.03 22.88 9.20
CA ALA A 493 -31.86 22.16 9.71
C ALA A 493 -31.98 21.93 11.22
N GLU A 494 -32.38 22.94 11.97
CA GLU A 494 -32.57 22.81 13.42
C GLU A 494 -33.70 21.85 13.78
N GLU A 495 -34.83 21.91 13.07
CA GLU A 495 -36.00 21.07 13.26
C GLU A 495 -35.73 19.58 12.99
N THR A 496 -34.69 19.23 12.21
CA THR A 496 -34.32 17.82 11.96
C THR A 496 -34.00 17.03 13.23
N ARG A 497 -33.59 17.70 14.31
CA ARG A 497 -33.37 17.05 15.62
C ARG A 497 -34.63 16.34 16.16
N ASN A 498 -35.80 16.81 15.76
CA ASN A 498 -37.11 16.33 16.22
C ASN A 498 -37.74 15.31 15.26
N LEU A 499 -37.09 15.00 14.13
CA LEU A 499 -37.60 14.08 13.12
C LEU A 499 -37.02 12.68 13.34
N THR A 500 -37.74 11.65 12.89
CA THR A 500 -37.26 10.26 12.89
C THR A 500 -36.49 9.98 11.60
N ALA A 501 -35.30 9.37 11.71
CA ALA A 501 -34.54 8.95 10.54
C ALA A 501 -35.24 7.75 9.86
N ARG A 502 -35.65 7.90 8.59
CA ARG A 502 -36.25 6.81 7.80
C ARG A 502 -35.41 6.39 6.59
N ALA A 503 -34.35 7.14 6.30
CA ALA A 503 -33.39 6.89 5.23
C ALA A 503 -31.98 7.29 5.67
N GLY A 504 -30.95 6.82 4.96
CA GLY A 504 -29.54 7.06 5.30
C GLY A 504 -29.04 6.29 6.52
N ARG A 505 -27.78 6.51 6.93
CA ARG A 505 -27.13 5.75 8.04
C ARG A 505 -27.83 5.93 9.39
N ALA A 506 -28.39 7.11 9.65
CA ALA A 506 -29.11 7.40 10.88
C ALA A 506 -30.38 6.54 11.07
N SER A 507 -30.90 5.93 10.00
CA SER A 507 -32.08 5.04 10.08
C SER A 507 -31.81 3.73 10.83
N TYR A 508 -30.55 3.35 11.03
CA TYR A 508 -30.16 2.15 11.79
C TYR A 508 -29.97 2.41 13.29
N ILE A 509 -30.13 3.65 13.74
CA ILE A 509 -29.84 4.07 15.11
C ILE A 509 -31.15 4.33 15.85
N ALA A 510 -31.24 3.90 17.11
CA ALA A 510 -32.40 4.13 17.96
C ALA A 510 -32.67 5.64 18.11
N ALA A 511 -33.94 6.04 17.96
CA ALA A 511 -34.34 7.44 17.87
C ALA A 511 -33.92 8.28 19.09
N GLU A 512 -33.80 7.66 20.28
CA GLU A 512 -33.37 8.34 21.50
C GLU A 512 -31.90 8.79 21.47
N ARG A 513 -31.09 8.23 20.57
CA ARG A 513 -29.66 8.57 20.42
C ARG A 513 -29.40 9.64 19.36
N VAL A 514 -30.39 10.01 18.56
CA VAL A 514 -30.24 10.93 17.42
C VAL A 514 -30.85 12.29 17.75
N THR A 515 -30.27 13.01 18.72
CA THR A 515 -30.85 14.26 19.28
C THR A 515 -30.26 15.54 18.70
N LEU A 516 -29.22 15.44 17.87
CA LEU A 516 -28.57 16.57 17.21
C LEU A 516 -29.19 16.85 15.84
N PRO A 517 -29.02 18.06 15.27
CA PRO A 517 -29.38 18.34 13.87
C PRO A 517 -28.68 17.42 12.87
N ASP A 518 -29.35 17.14 11.75
CA ASP A 518 -28.79 16.40 10.61
C ASP A 518 -27.64 17.20 9.95
N PRO A 519 -26.43 16.62 9.83
CA PRO A 519 -25.29 17.31 9.25
C PRO A 519 -25.52 17.72 7.78
N GLY A 520 -26.27 16.93 6.99
CA GLY A 520 -26.62 17.28 5.62
C GLY A 520 -27.48 18.54 5.53
N ALA A 521 -28.51 18.64 6.37
CA ALA A 521 -29.37 19.82 6.45
C ALA A 521 -28.61 21.07 6.92
N VAL A 522 -27.70 20.93 7.90
CA VAL A 522 -26.83 22.03 8.36
C VAL A 522 -25.91 22.51 7.24
N ALA A 523 -25.33 21.60 6.46
CA ALA A 523 -24.49 21.96 5.31
C ALA A 523 -25.27 22.75 4.25
N VAL A 524 -26.49 22.31 3.89
CA VAL A 524 -27.35 23.01 2.92
C VAL A 524 -27.75 24.40 3.42
N ALA A 525 -28.06 24.54 4.70
CA ALA A 525 -28.34 25.84 5.32
C ALA A 525 -27.13 26.78 5.24
N ALA A 526 -25.92 26.24 5.46
CA ALA A 526 -24.68 26.99 5.33
C ALA A 526 -24.42 27.44 3.88
N ILE A 527 -24.62 26.54 2.90
CA ILE A 527 -24.48 26.86 1.47
C ILE A 527 -25.42 28.00 1.06
N LEU A 528 -26.71 27.90 1.42
CA LEU A 528 -27.71 28.92 1.06
C LEU A 528 -27.43 30.27 1.72
N ARG A 529 -26.98 30.26 2.99
CA ARG A 529 -26.58 31.48 3.69
C ARG A 529 -25.34 32.12 3.03
N ALA A 530 -24.33 31.33 2.71
CA ALA A 530 -23.13 31.79 2.01
C ALA A 530 -23.45 32.45 0.66
N VAL A 531 -24.37 31.87 -0.11
CA VAL A 531 -24.87 32.47 -1.36
C VAL A 531 -25.58 33.79 -1.07
N GLN A 532 -26.50 33.84 -0.10
CA GLN A 532 -27.23 35.07 0.24
C GLN A 532 -26.28 36.21 0.65
N GLU A 533 -25.35 35.95 1.58
CA GLU A 533 -24.36 36.93 2.04
C GLU A 533 -23.51 37.47 0.88
N SER A 534 -23.12 36.59 -0.06
CA SER A 534 -22.33 36.98 -1.23
C SER A 534 -23.08 37.94 -2.16
N LEU A 535 -24.41 37.80 -2.27
CA LEU A 535 -25.28 38.62 -3.11
C LEU A 535 -25.67 39.94 -2.42
N GLU A 536 -25.84 39.94 -1.10
CA GLU A 536 -26.13 41.14 -0.33
C GLU A 536 -24.95 42.12 -0.30
N GLY A 537 -23.71 41.61 -0.27
CA GLY A 537 -22.49 42.42 -0.41
C GLY A 537 -22.17 42.89 -1.83
N GLN A 538 -23.14 42.89 -2.75
CA GLN A 538 -23.07 43.44 -4.11
C GLN A 538 -24.16 44.47 -4.43
N LYS A 539 -25.08 44.73 -3.49
CA LYS A 539 -25.92 45.94 -3.51
C LYS A 539 -25.08 47.15 -3.10
#